data_AF-A0A2E1SUH0-F1
#
_entry.id   AF-A0A2E1SUH0-F1
#
_cell.length_a   1.000
_cell.length_b   1.000
_cell.length_c   1.000
_cell.angle_alpha   90.00
_cell.angle_beta   90.00
_cell.angle_gamma   90.00
#
_symmetry.space_group_name_H-M   'P 1'
#
loop_
_entity.id
_entity.type
_entity.pdbx_description
1 polymer ?
#
loop_
_entity_poly.entity_id
_entity_poly.type
_entity_poly.pdbx_seq_one_letter_code
_entity_poly.pdbx_strand_id
1 'polypeptide(L)'
;MKLGCVADDYTGATDLAGLLRRSGASVKLHFGLPKTPSDELADIEIIALKCRTEPVDQAISACVSAAHWLLAGGAERLYWKYCSTFDSTAQGNIGPVAEALMAVTGQTQALYCPAFPENGRAVFMGHLFVAAQLLNESSMKDHPLTPMSDANLARVLAPQVEGSTAIWNRVDQKQGIPIPDATHIIGDAVEFADLEFLIENTPDNVLLTGGSALAMPLPNHLGIASTHEVVDPKPDSRALILSGSCSQMTQQQ
;
A
#
# COMPACT_ATOMS: atom_id res chain seq x y z
N MET A 1 12.57 -15.32 -0.78
CA MET A 1 11.33 -14.50 -0.79
C MET A 1 11.34 -13.61 -2.04
N LYS A 2 10.22 -13.38 -2.72
CA LYS A 2 10.17 -12.45 -3.87
C LYS A 2 9.79 -11.02 -3.48
N LEU A 3 8.86 -10.87 -2.55
CA LEU A 3 8.34 -9.57 -2.13
C LEU A 3 8.34 -9.44 -0.61
N GLY A 4 8.96 -8.38 -0.10
CA GLY A 4 8.80 -7.95 1.28
C GLY A 4 7.85 -6.77 1.35
N CYS A 5 6.85 -6.80 2.23
CA CYS A 5 5.93 -5.69 2.41
C CYS A 5 6.09 -5.09 3.81
N VAL A 6 6.16 -3.77 3.89
CA VAL A 6 6.06 -3.03 5.16
C VAL A 6 4.70 -2.34 5.16
N ALA A 7 3.91 -2.51 6.22
CA ALA A 7 2.57 -1.97 6.32
C ALA A 7 2.40 -1.07 7.55
N ASP A 8 1.71 0.06 7.38
CA ASP A 8 1.59 1.12 8.39
C ASP A 8 0.66 0.80 9.56
N ASP A 9 -0.23 -0.18 9.38
CA ASP A 9 -1.19 -0.67 10.37
C ASP A 9 -1.42 -2.19 10.27
N TYR A 10 -2.14 -2.75 11.25
CA TYR A 10 -2.44 -4.19 11.29
C TYR A 10 -3.59 -4.58 10.36
N THR A 11 -4.61 -3.74 10.26
CA THR A 11 -5.79 -4.01 9.44
C THR A 11 -5.42 -4.03 7.96
N GLY A 12 -4.71 -3.02 7.48
CA GLY A 12 -4.22 -2.94 6.11
C GLY A 12 -3.19 -4.01 5.77
N ALA A 13 -2.37 -4.45 6.74
CA ALA A 13 -1.48 -5.60 6.54
C ALA A 13 -2.24 -6.92 6.38
N THR A 14 -3.31 -7.11 7.15
CA THR A 14 -4.17 -8.31 7.06
C THR A 14 -4.98 -8.32 5.76
N ASP A 15 -5.49 -7.16 5.35
CA ASP A 15 -6.15 -6.97 4.05
C ASP A 15 -5.18 -7.30 2.90
N LEU A 16 -3.97 -6.72 2.91
CA LEU A 16 -2.92 -7.03 1.94
C LEU A 16 -2.60 -8.52 1.89
N ALA A 17 -2.45 -9.18 3.05
CA ALA A 17 -2.17 -10.60 3.13
C ALA A 17 -3.28 -11.44 2.48
N GLY A 18 -4.54 -11.11 2.77
CA GLY A 18 -5.70 -11.79 2.20
C GLY A 18 -5.79 -11.63 0.69
N LEU A 19 -5.56 -10.41 0.18
CA LEU A 19 -5.56 -10.13 -1.27
C LEU A 19 -4.45 -10.88 -2.00
N LEU A 20 -3.22 -10.84 -1.48
CA LEU A 20 -2.08 -11.54 -2.08
C LEU A 20 -2.25 -13.06 -2.03
N ARG A 21 -2.84 -13.59 -0.96
CA ARG A 21 -3.19 -15.01 -0.87
C ARG A 21 -4.25 -15.39 -1.90
N ARG A 22 -5.28 -14.56 -2.08
CA ARG A 22 -6.30 -14.73 -3.12
C ARG A 22 -5.72 -14.66 -4.54
N SER A 23 -4.66 -13.87 -4.74
CA SER A 23 -3.88 -13.82 -5.97
C SER A 23 -2.89 -14.99 -6.14
N GLY A 24 -2.94 -16.01 -5.28
CA GLY A 24 -2.23 -17.28 -5.47
C GLY A 24 -0.83 -17.37 -4.83
N ALA A 25 -0.32 -16.32 -4.19
CA ALA A 25 0.98 -16.37 -3.51
C ALA A 25 0.90 -17.09 -2.15
N SER A 26 2.01 -17.67 -1.69
CA SER A 26 2.17 -17.99 -0.26
C SER A 26 2.59 -16.73 0.51
N VAL A 27 1.91 -16.45 1.63
CA VAL A 27 2.07 -15.20 2.38
C VAL A 27 2.26 -15.50 3.86
N LYS A 28 3.26 -14.88 4.49
CA LYS A 28 3.42 -14.86 5.94
C LYS A 28 3.30 -13.42 6.46
N LEU A 29 2.40 -13.22 7.42
CA LEU A 29 2.16 -11.93 8.07
C LEU A 29 2.77 -11.93 9.48
N HIS A 30 3.58 -10.92 9.78
CA HIS A 30 4.19 -10.69 11.09
C HIS A 30 3.59 -9.44 11.74
N PHE A 31 3.20 -9.56 13.01
CA PHE A 31 2.77 -8.42 13.80
C PHE A 31 3.96 -7.85 14.58
N GLY A 32 4.45 -6.69 14.13
CA GLY A 32 5.71 -6.10 14.60
C GLY A 32 6.94 -6.77 13.97
N LEU A 33 8.12 -6.24 14.30
CA LEU A 33 9.39 -6.74 13.77
C LEU A 33 9.74 -8.10 14.41
N PRO A 34 9.95 -9.16 13.61
CA PRO A 34 10.37 -10.46 14.15
C PRO A 34 11.75 -10.38 14.82
N LYS A 35 11.94 -11.16 15.88
CA LYS A 35 13.23 -11.27 16.60
C LYS A 35 14.17 -12.31 15.98
N THR A 36 13.62 -13.25 15.23
CA THR A 36 14.38 -14.29 14.52
C THR A 36 14.47 -13.92 13.04
N PRO A 37 15.48 -14.41 12.31
CA PRO A 37 15.52 -14.32 10.86
C PRO A 37 14.28 -14.96 10.21
N SER A 38 14.00 -14.57 8.96
CA SER A 38 13.03 -15.28 8.12
C SER A 38 13.45 -16.75 7.94
N ASP A 39 12.47 -17.65 7.84
CA ASP A 39 12.70 -19.04 7.45
C ASP A 39 12.60 -19.25 5.93
N GLU A 40 12.34 -18.17 5.17
CA GLU A 40 12.24 -18.10 3.72
C GLU A 40 11.20 -19.05 3.09
N LEU A 41 10.23 -19.52 3.88
CA LEU A 41 9.23 -20.50 3.45
C LEU A 41 8.06 -19.90 2.65
N ALA A 42 7.94 -18.58 2.64
CA ALA A 42 6.87 -17.87 1.92
C ALA A 42 7.43 -17.05 0.76
N ASP A 43 6.65 -16.95 -0.32
CA ASP A 43 6.97 -16.09 -1.46
C ASP A 43 6.93 -14.61 -1.05
N ILE A 44 6.03 -14.27 -0.13
CA ILE A 44 5.81 -12.92 0.38
C ILE A 44 5.79 -12.91 1.90
N GLU A 45 6.54 -11.97 2.49
CA GLU A 45 6.42 -11.66 3.91
C GLU A 45 6.01 -10.22 4.15
N ILE A 46 5.10 -10.02 5.09
CA ILE A 46 4.52 -8.71 5.43
C ILE A 46 4.84 -8.41 6.89
N ILE A 47 5.45 -7.26 7.16
CA ILE A 47 5.65 -6.74 8.51
C ILE A 47 4.60 -5.66 8.76
N ALA A 48 3.65 -5.96 9.65
CA ALA A 48 2.64 -5.01 10.10
C ALA A 48 3.20 -4.16 11.25
N LEU A 49 3.21 -2.85 11.07
CA LEU A 49 3.63 -1.88 12.08
C LEU A 49 2.41 -1.08 12.57
N LYS A 50 2.65 -0.17 13.51
CA LYS A 50 1.67 0.83 13.95
C LYS A 50 2.30 2.20 13.80
N CYS A 51 2.65 2.57 12.57
CA CYS A 51 3.46 3.75 12.31
C CYS A 51 2.72 4.85 11.54
N ARG A 52 1.43 4.66 11.21
CA ARG A 52 0.63 5.67 10.48
C ARG A 52 0.67 7.06 11.12
N THR A 53 0.49 7.13 12.44
CA THR A 53 0.36 8.39 13.19
C THR A 53 1.44 8.57 14.26
N GLU A 54 2.48 7.74 14.23
CA GLU A 54 3.63 7.91 15.13
C GLU A 54 4.48 9.11 14.69
N PRO A 55 5.34 9.65 15.57
CA PRO A 55 6.33 10.63 15.16
C PRO A 55 7.16 10.13 13.96
N VAL A 56 7.40 11.01 12.99
CA VAL A 56 8.04 10.69 11.71
C VAL A 56 9.32 9.87 11.88
N ASP A 57 10.22 10.29 12.79
CA ASP A 57 11.49 9.60 13.04
C ASP A 57 11.29 8.16 13.55
N GLN A 58 10.25 7.91 14.35
CA GLN A 58 9.92 6.58 14.85
C GLN A 58 9.34 5.71 13.74
N ALA A 59 8.48 6.28 12.89
CA ALA A 59 7.94 5.59 11.73
C ALA A 59 9.03 5.19 10.74
N ILE A 60 9.93 6.12 10.41
CA ILE A 60 11.10 5.85 9.56
C ILE A 60 11.96 4.75 10.18
N SER A 61 12.34 4.87 11.45
CA SER A 61 13.20 3.90 12.13
C SER A 61 12.59 2.49 12.13
N ALA A 62 11.29 2.37 12.43
CA ALA A 62 10.57 1.10 12.42
C ALA A 62 10.48 0.49 11.01
N CYS A 63 10.14 1.30 10.00
CA CYS A 63 10.00 0.84 8.62
C CYS A 63 11.36 0.45 7.99
N VAL A 64 12.43 1.19 8.27
CA VAL A 64 13.79 0.85 7.82
C VAL A 64 14.27 -0.44 8.47
N SER A 65 14.00 -0.64 9.76
CA SER A 65 14.32 -1.90 10.45
C SER A 65 13.57 -3.09 9.84
N ALA A 66 12.30 -2.91 9.51
CA ALA A 66 11.49 -3.90 8.81
C ALA A 66 12.03 -4.19 7.40
N ALA A 67 12.38 -3.16 6.64
CA ALA A 67 12.97 -3.29 5.31
C ALA A 67 14.28 -4.08 5.35
N HIS A 68 15.21 -3.75 6.25
CA HIS A 68 16.46 -4.50 6.40
C HIS A 68 16.22 -5.96 6.78
N TRP A 69 15.25 -6.24 7.66
CA TRP A 69 14.91 -7.61 8.02
C TRP A 69 14.37 -8.41 6.81
N LEU A 70 13.49 -7.79 6.02
CA LEU A 70 12.93 -8.41 4.80
C LEU A 70 14.00 -8.66 3.74
N LEU A 71 14.89 -7.68 3.50
CA LEU A 71 16.02 -7.81 2.58
C LEU A 71 17.01 -8.89 3.05
N ALA A 72 17.29 -8.96 4.36
CA ALA A 72 18.12 -10.01 4.94
C ALA A 72 17.47 -11.41 4.83
N GLY A 73 16.14 -11.48 4.82
CA GLY A 73 15.37 -12.69 4.48
C GLY A 73 15.22 -12.96 2.98
N GLY A 74 16.00 -12.27 2.15
CA GLY A 74 16.09 -12.51 0.72
C GLY A 74 14.99 -11.88 -0.12
N ALA A 75 14.26 -10.87 0.38
CA ALA A 75 13.30 -10.12 -0.44
C ALA A 75 14.00 -9.44 -1.63
N GLU A 76 13.53 -9.71 -2.85
CA GLU A 76 14.06 -9.07 -4.07
C GLU A 76 13.48 -7.67 -4.30
N ARG A 77 12.27 -7.41 -3.79
CA ARG A 77 11.57 -6.13 -3.90
C ARG A 77 10.88 -5.78 -2.59
N LEU A 78 10.70 -4.47 -2.37
CA LEU A 78 9.89 -3.96 -1.27
C LEU A 78 8.58 -3.35 -1.76
N TYR A 79 7.54 -3.46 -0.94
CA TYR A 79 6.26 -2.79 -1.13
C TYR A 79 5.90 -1.98 0.13
N TRP A 80 5.64 -0.68 -0.04
CA TRP A 80 5.19 0.18 1.05
C TRP A 80 3.67 0.30 1.07
N LYS A 81 3.03 -0.30 2.08
CA LYS A 81 1.58 -0.39 2.23
C LYS A 81 1.07 0.66 3.21
N TYR A 82 0.15 1.50 2.74
CA TYR A 82 -0.59 2.49 3.55
C TYR A 82 -2.09 2.48 3.22
N CYS A 83 -2.88 3.31 3.92
CA CYS A 83 -4.34 3.32 3.76
C CYS A 83 -4.81 3.74 2.36
N SER A 84 -5.90 3.13 1.87
CA SER A 84 -6.50 3.48 0.58
C SER A 84 -7.18 4.87 0.57
N THR A 85 -7.30 5.51 1.73
CA THR A 85 -7.73 6.92 1.88
C THR A 85 -6.56 7.89 2.07
N PHE A 86 -5.32 7.42 1.89
CA PHE A 86 -4.09 8.22 1.95
C PHE A 86 -3.86 8.92 3.30
N ASP A 87 -4.38 8.34 4.38
CA ASP A 87 -4.34 8.83 5.76
C ASP A 87 -2.96 9.31 6.16
N SER A 88 -2.79 10.63 6.19
CA SER A 88 -1.53 11.29 6.51
C SER A 88 -1.78 12.74 6.88
N THR A 89 -0.73 13.41 7.35
CA THR A 89 -0.69 14.86 7.55
C THR A 89 0.40 15.45 6.65
N ALA A 90 0.54 16.77 6.63
CA ALA A 90 1.63 17.43 5.90
C ALA A 90 3.03 16.95 6.35
N GLN A 91 3.14 16.41 7.57
CA GLN A 91 4.39 15.90 8.12
C GLN A 91 4.68 14.45 7.74
N GLY A 92 3.69 13.67 7.27
CA GLY A 92 3.86 12.24 7.03
C GLY A 92 2.71 11.35 7.50
N ASN A 93 2.89 10.03 7.52
CA ASN A 93 4.17 9.32 7.35
C ASN A 93 4.39 8.65 5.98
N ILE A 94 3.50 8.89 5.01
CA ILE A 94 3.58 8.23 3.69
C ILE A 94 4.86 8.65 2.95
N GLY A 95 5.08 9.96 2.80
CA GLY A 95 6.24 10.51 2.10
C GLY A 95 7.59 10.15 2.75
N PRO A 96 7.82 10.48 4.05
CA PRO A 96 9.12 10.29 4.67
C PRO A 96 9.54 8.82 4.76
N VAL A 97 8.57 7.91 4.95
CA VAL A 97 8.86 6.47 4.93
C VAL A 97 9.20 6.00 3.51
N ALA A 98 8.49 6.47 2.48
CA ALA A 98 8.80 6.11 1.11
C ALA A 98 10.23 6.54 0.73
N GLU A 99 10.64 7.77 1.06
CA GLU A 99 12.02 8.25 0.82
C GLU A 99 13.07 7.43 1.58
N ALA A 100 12.79 7.06 2.83
CA ALA A 100 13.68 6.19 3.60
C ALA A 100 13.82 4.80 2.99
N LEU A 101 12.72 4.21 2.49
CA LEU A 101 12.74 2.91 1.82
C LEU A 101 13.43 2.97 0.45
N MET A 102 13.26 4.07 -0.29
CA MET A 102 14.01 4.35 -1.52
C MET A 102 15.52 4.40 -1.25
N ALA A 103 15.94 5.08 -0.18
CA ALA A 103 17.34 5.13 0.22
C ALA A 103 17.92 3.74 0.57
N VAL A 104 17.14 2.90 1.27
CA VAL A 104 17.53 1.51 1.61
C VAL A 104 17.70 0.65 0.36
N THR A 105 16.85 0.85 -0.65
CA THR A 105 16.83 0.03 -1.88
C THR A 105 17.67 0.60 -3.02
N GLY A 106 18.18 1.83 -2.88
CA GLY A 106 18.90 2.55 -3.94
C GLY A 106 17.99 3.03 -5.08
N GLN A 107 16.67 3.06 -4.88
CA GLN A 107 15.70 3.51 -5.87
C GLN A 107 15.59 5.04 -5.86
N THR A 108 15.37 5.64 -7.03
CA THR A 108 15.29 7.12 -7.20
C THR A 108 13.88 7.61 -7.51
N GLN A 109 12.93 6.70 -7.72
CA GLN A 109 11.52 7.01 -7.92
C GLN A 109 10.63 6.11 -7.07
N ALA A 110 9.45 6.62 -6.69
CA ALA A 110 8.37 5.84 -6.09
C ALA A 110 7.04 6.11 -6.80
N LEU A 111 6.28 5.04 -7.04
CA LEU A 111 4.89 5.09 -7.49
C LEU A 111 3.96 4.97 -6.27
N TYR A 112 2.92 5.79 -6.25
CA TYR A 112 1.88 5.84 -5.23
C TYR A 112 0.52 5.58 -5.87
N CYS A 113 -0.15 4.50 -5.48
CA CYS A 113 -1.54 4.25 -5.88
C CYS A 113 -2.36 3.69 -4.72
N PRO A 114 -3.17 4.53 -4.04
CA PRO A 114 -4.06 4.08 -2.97
C PRO A 114 -5.38 3.50 -3.49
N ALA A 115 -5.61 3.46 -4.80
CA ALA A 115 -6.87 3.01 -5.37
C ALA A 115 -7.22 1.58 -4.92
N PHE A 116 -8.51 1.36 -4.68
CA PHE A 116 -9.10 0.06 -4.40
C PHE A 116 -10.51 0.04 -5.00
N PRO A 117 -10.64 -0.14 -6.32
CA PRO A 117 -11.91 0.02 -7.03
C PRO A 117 -13.04 -0.85 -6.50
N GLU A 118 -12.76 -2.10 -6.12
CA GLU A 118 -13.74 -3.02 -5.50
C GLU A 118 -14.33 -2.45 -4.19
N ASN A 119 -13.51 -1.71 -3.43
CA ASN A 119 -13.95 -1.01 -2.22
C ASN A 119 -14.31 0.46 -2.50
N GLY A 120 -14.56 0.84 -3.75
CA GLY A 120 -14.99 2.19 -4.13
C GLY A 120 -13.92 3.28 -3.91
N ARG A 121 -12.63 2.94 -3.99
CA ARG A 121 -11.54 3.94 -4.01
C ARG A 121 -10.99 4.03 -5.42
N ALA A 122 -11.08 5.21 -6.02
CA ALA A 122 -10.61 5.46 -7.38
C ALA A 122 -9.75 6.72 -7.42
N VAL A 123 -8.69 6.70 -8.22
CA VAL A 123 -7.82 7.88 -8.45
C VAL A 123 -7.95 8.27 -9.92
N PHE A 124 -8.41 9.50 -10.15
CA PHE A 124 -8.57 10.06 -11.49
C PHE A 124 -8.06 11.49 -11.54
N MET A 125 -7.19 11.79 -12.51
CA MET A 125 -6.46 13.05 -12.61
C MET A 125 -5.73 13.40 -11.30
N GLY A 126 -5.17 12.38 -10.63
CA GLY A 126 -4.53 12.48 -9.31
C GLY A 126 -5.46 12.81 -8.14
N HIS A 127 -6.77 12.86 -8.36
CA HIS A 127 -7.75 13.09 -7.29
C HIS A 127 -8.31 11.77 -6.78
N LEU A 128 -8.28 11.57 -5.47
CA LEU A 128 -8.85 10.39 -4.82
C LEU A 128 -10.34 10.59 -4.56
N PHE A 129 -11.12 9.60 -4.99
CA PHE A 129 -12.55 9.46 -4.75
C PHE A 129 -12.81 8.35 -3.73
N VAL A 130 -13.76 8.61 -2.83
CA VAL A 130 -14.35 7.63 -1.92
C VAL A 130 -15.81 7.46 -2.33
N ALA A 131 -16.11 6.31 -2.91
CA ALA A 131 -17.34 6.06 -3.67
C ALA A 131 -17.55 7.16 -4.73
N ALA A 132 -18.66 7.89 -4.65
CA ALA A 132 -19.00 8.95 -5.60
C ALA A 132 -18.49 10.35 -5.18
N GLN A 133 -17.81 10.48 -4.05
CA GLN A 133 -17.37 11.77 -3.50
C GLN A 133 -15.85 11.93 -3.60
N LEU A 134 -15.37 13.17 -3.71
CA LEU A 134 -13.95 13.46 -3.49
C LEU A 134 -13.56 13.12 -2.04
N LEU A 135 -12.29 12.79 -1.80
CA LEU A 135 -11.75 12.47 -0.48
C LEU A 135 -12.14 13.53 0.56
N ASN A 136 -11.97 14.81 0.22
CA ASN A 136 -12.25 15.95 1.09
C ASN A 136 -13.74 16.30 1.25
N GLU A 137 -14.61 15.64 0.51
CA GLU A 137 -16.06 15.73 0.66
C GLU A 137 -16.67 14.51 1.38
N SER A 138 -15.87 13.45 1.54
CA SER A 138 -16.23 12.23 2.27
C SER A 138 -16.12 12.42 3.79
N SER A 139 -16.40 11.36 4.55
CA SER A 139 -16.18 11.34 6.00
C SER A 139 -14.71 11.55 6.41
N MET A 140 -13.75 11.37 5.49
CA MET A 140 -12.32 11.52 5.80
C MET A 140 -11.90 12.96 6.09
N LYS A 141 -12.68 13.97 5.65
CA LYS A 141 -12.41 15.38 5.98
C LYS A 141 -12.44 15.66 7.49
N ASP A 142 -13.23 14.89 8.23
CA ASP A 142 -13.44 15.01 9.68
C ASP A 142 -12.75 13.86 10.44
N HIS A 143 -11.81 13.13 9.81
CA HIS A 143 -11.13 12.01 10.45
C HIS A 143 -10.38 12.48 11.71
N PRO A 144 -10.54 11.79 12.86
CA PRO A 144 -10.09 12.31 14.16
C PRO A 144 -8.57 12.45 14.30
N LEU A 145 -7.79 11.73 13.50
CA LEU A 145 -6.32 11.72 13.57
C LEU A 145 -5.64 12.35 12.35
N THR A 146 -6.26 12.21 11.17
CA THR A 146 -5.67 12.56 9.87
C THR A 146 -6.76 13.14 8.96
N PRO A 147 -7.33 14.32 9.30
CA PRO A 147 -8.38 14.92 8.49
C PRO A 147 -7.88 15.24 7.08
N MET A 148 -8.57 14.72 6.07
CA MET A 148 -8.17 14.83 4.67
C MET A 148 -8.96 15.95 3.97
N SER A 149 -8.40 17.15 3.90
CA SER A 149 -9.08 18.34 3.34
C SER A 149 -8.78 18.62 1.86
N ASP A 150 -7.90 17.82 1.23
CA ASP A 150 -7.57 17.92 -0.18
C ASP A 150 -7.61 16.52 -0.81
N ALA A 151 -8.26 16.39 -1.97
CA ALA A 151 -8.33 15.13 -2.71
C ALA A 151 -7.20 14.95 -3.72
N ASN A 152 -6.46 16.00 -4.08
CA ASN A 152 -5.34 15.90 -5.01
C ASN A 152 -4.12 15.28 -4.30
N LEU A 153 -3.83 14.02 -4.62
CA LEU A 153 -2.80 13.25 -3.92
C LEU A 153 -1.39 13.81 -4.14
N ALA A 154 -1.10 14.42 -5.28
CA ALA A 154 0.19 15.06 -5.49
C ALA A 154 0.38 16.26 -4.57
N ARG A 155 -0.66 17.08 -4.34
CA ARG A 155 -0.62 18.18 -3.36
C ARG A 155 -0.57 17.70 -1.92
N VAL A 156 -1.26 16.59 -1.60
CA VAL A 156 -1.23 15.99 -0.26
C VAL A 156 0.15 15.40 0.05
N LEU A 157 0.81 14.80 -0.95
CA LEU A 157 2.14 14.21 -0.81
C LEU A 157 3.26 15.23 -0.82
N ALA A 158 3.16 16.29 -1.64
CA ALA A 158 4.20 17.31 -1.80
C ALA A 158 4.82 17.87 -0.50
N PRO A 159 4.07 18.19 0.57
CA PRO A 159 4.67 18.68 1.81
C PRO A 159 5.41 17.59 2.62
N GLN A 160 5.21 16.31 2.29
CA GLN A 160 5.75 15.16 3.01
C GLN A 160 7.10 14.66 2.45
N VAL A 161 7.57 15.22 1.33
CA VAL A 161 8.72 14.73 0.56
C VAL A 161 9.62 15.89 0.13
N GLU A 162 10.90 15.61 -0.13
CA GLU A 162 11.86 16.55 -0.70
C GLU A 162 11.85 16.49 -2.24
N GLY A 163 11.52 15.33 -2.82
CA GLY A 163 11.50 15.10 -4.27
C GLY A 163 10.32 15.73 -5.02
N SER A 164 10.43 15.81 -6.36
CA SER A 164 9.33 16.33 -7.19
C SER A 164 8.14 15.37 -7.21
N THR A 165 6.93 15.93 -7.18
CA THR A 165 5.68 15.16 -7.33
C THR A 165 5.10 15.33 -8.73
N ALA A 166 4.61 14.24 -9.30
CA ALA A 166 3.90 14.23 -10.58
C ALA A 166 2.70 13.29 -10.54
N ILE A 167 1.84 13.39 -11.55
CA ILE A 167 0.68 12.52 -11.74
C ILE A 167 0.87 11.79 -13.07
N TRP A 168 0.87 10.47 -13.05
CA TRP A 168 0.69 9.66 -14.25
C TRP A 168 -0.80 9.38 -14.42
N ASN A 169 -1.48 10.29 -15.10
CA ASN A 169 -2.93 10.26 -15.20
C ASN A 169 -3.41 9.17 -16.18
N ARG A 170 -4.66 8.72 -16.03
CA ARG A 170 -5.21 7.62 -16.83
C ARG A 170 -5.23 7.91 -18.33
N VAL A 171 -5.38 9.16 -18.76
CA VAL A 171 -5.39 9.51 -20.19
C VAL A 171 -4.01 9.26 -20.79
N ASP A 172 -2.97 9.75 -20.12
CA ASP A 172 -1.57 9.56 -20.52
C ASP A 172 -1.21 8.07 -20.55
N GLN A 173 -1.60 7.32 -19.52
CA GLN A 173 -1.42 5.85 -19.45
C GLN A 173 -2.03 5.15 -20.67
N LYS A 174 -3.29 5.46 -21.03
CA LYS A 174 -3.98 4.83 -22.19
C LYS A 174 -3.42 5.27 -23.54
N GLN A 175 -2.76 6.43 -23.60
CA GLN A 175 -2.05 6.89 -24.79
C GLN A 175 -0.63 6.29 -24.92
N GLY A 176 -0.20 5.49 -23.95
CA GLY A 176 1.15 4.91 -23.92
C GLY A 176 2.24 5.93 -23.59
N ILE A 177 1.87 7.05 -22.95
CA ILE A 177 2.85 8.01 -22.43
C ILE A 177 3.54 7.36 -21.23
N PRO A 178 4.89 7.32 -21.21
CA PRO A 178 5.63 6.65 -20.14
C PRO A 178 5.44 7.35 -18.79
N ILE A 179 5.85 6.66 -17.73
CA ILE A 179 5.90 7.20 -16.38
C ILE A 179 6.66 8.55 -16.36
N PRO A 180 6.15 9.59 -15.66
CA PRO A 180 6.80 10.89 -15.59
C PRO A 180 8.22 10.84 -15.00
N ASP A 181 9.09 11.75 -15.47
CA ASP A 181 10.39 12.01 -14.86
C ASP A 181 10.24 12.88 -13.59
N ALA A 182 9.78 12.25 -12.52
CA ALA A 182 9.64 12.85 -11.19
C ALA A 182 10.04 11.85 -10.10
N THR A 183 10.39 12.33 -8.91
CA THR A 183 10.78 11.45 -7.80
C THR A 183 9.58 10.67 -7.24
N HIS A 184 8.42 11.31 -7.20
CA HIS A 184 7.21 10.76 -6.60
C HIS A 184 6.03 10.86 -7.56
N ILE A 185 5.51 9.71 -8.00
CA ILE A 185 4.48 9.64 -9.02
C ILE A 185 3.19 9.11 -8.42
N ILE A 186 2.11 9.89 -8.49
CA ILE A 186 0.75 9.38 -8.26
C ILE A 186 0.28 8.65 -9.52
N GLY A 187 -0.01 7.36 -9.41
CA GLY A 187 -0.63 6.58 -10.49
C GLY A 187 -2.15 6.62 -10.38
N ASP A 188 -2.82 7.05 -11.45
CA ASP A 188 -4.28 6.91 -11.55
C ASP A 188 -4.68 5.44 -11.69
N ALA A 189 -5.80 5.08 -11.08
CA ALA A 189 -6.50 3.82 -11.32
C ALA A 189 -7.97 3.96 -10.89
N VAL A 190 -8.90 3.65 -11.78
CA VAL A 190 -10.34 3.68 -11.48
C VAL A 190 -10.98 2.29 -11.56
N GLU A 191 -10.30 1.33 -12.16
CA GLU A 191 -10.72 -0.07 -12.27
C GLU A 191 -9.52 -1.02 -12.12
N PHE A 192 -9.79 -2.32 -11.96
CA PHE A 192 -8.74 -3.31 -11.75
C PHE A 192 -7.71 -3.37 -12.89
N ALA A 193 -8.16 -3.23 -14.14
CA ALA A 193 -7.27 -3.22 -15.31
C ALA A 193 -6.26 -2.06 -15.30
N ASP A 194 -6.58 -0.94 -14.63
CA ASP A 194 -5.61 0.14 -14.46
C ASP A 194 -4.53 -0.24 -13.42
N LEU A 195 -4.87 -1.02 -12.39
CA LEU A 195 -3.89 -1.55 -11.43
C LEU A 195 -2.94 -2.55 -12.09
N GLU A 196 -3.46 -3.44 -12.94
CA GLU A 196 -2.65 -4.34 -13.76
C GLU A 196 -1.70 -3.56 -14.67
N PHE A 197 -2.22 -2.54 -15.36
CA PHE A 197 -1.43 -1.66 -16.20
C PHE A 197 -0.27 -1.01 -15.41
N LEU A 198 -0.55 -0.47 -14.21
CA LEU A 198 0.48 0.15 -13.37
C LEU A 198 1.59 -0.84 -13.02
N ILE A 199 1.24 -2.07 -12.63
CA ILE A 199 2.23 -3.09 -12.28
C ILE A 199 3.06 -3.53 -13.50
N GLU A 200 2.43 -3.67 -14.68
CA GLU A 200 3.10 -4.09 -15.91
C GLU A 200 4.02 -3.02 -16.50
N ASN A 201 3.69 -1.74 -16.33
CA ASN A 201 4.38 -0.62 -17.00
C ASN A 201 5.27 0.21 -16.07
N THR A 202 5.28 -0.11 -14.77
CA THR A 202 6.22 0.52 -13.82
C THR A 202 7.56 -0.21 -13.85
N PRO A 203 8.67 0.50 -14.11
CA PRO A 203 9.99 -0.11 -14.10
C PRO A 203 10.38 -0.72 -12.75
N ASP A 204 11.15 -1.82 -12.79
CA ASP A 204 11.58 -2.56 -11.59
C ASP A 204 12.40 -1.73 -10.59
N ASN A 205 13.03 -0.64 -11.05
CA ASN A 205 13.80 0.28 -10.21
C ASN A 205 12.96 1.39 -9.55
N VAL A 206 11.63 1.32 -9.66
CA VAL A 206 10.69 2.22 -8.97
C VAL A 206 10.13 1.52 -7.72
N LEU A 207 10.15 2.20 -6.57
CA LEU A 207 9.52 1.69 -5.36
C LEU A 207 8.00 1.68 -5.56
N LEU A 208 7.37 0.51 -5.40
CA LEU A 208 5.91 0.41 -5.42
C LEU A 208 5.34 0.70 -4.03
N THR A 209 4.40 1.65 -3.98
CA THR A 209 3.72 2.05 -2.75
C THR A 209 2.22 2.21 -3.00
N GLY A 210 1.38 1.87 -2.03
CA GLY A 210 -0.06 1.98 -2.25
C GLY A 210 -0.94 1.27 -1.23
N GLY A 211 -2.21 1.14 -1.60
CA GLY A 211 -3.19 0.32 -0.92
C GLY A 211 -3.09 -1.15 -1.36
N SER A 212 -3.82 -2.04 -0.68
CA SER A 212 -3.72 -3.49 -0.90
C SER A 212 -4.01 -3.92 -2.33
N ALA A 213 -4.91 -3.22 -3.03
CA ALA A 213 -5.35 -3.60 -4.37
C ALA A 213 -4.25 -3.44 -5.43
N LEU A 214 -3.37 -2.44 -5.30
CA LEU A 214 -2.23 -2.28 -6.21
C LEU A 214 -1.30 -3.51 -6.18
N ALA A 215 -1.21 -4.19 -5.03
CA ALA A 215 -0.39 -5.38 -4.89
C ALA A 215 -1.03 -6.65 -5.49
N MET A 216 -2.32 -6.64 -5.81
CA MET A 216 -3.03 -7.83 -6.31
C MET A 216 -2.44 -8.43 -7.61
N PRO A 217 -1.96 -7.65 -8.59
CA PRO A 217 -1.32 -8.19 -9.78
C PRO A 217 0.11 -8.71 -9.55
N LEU A 218 0.76 -8.36 -8.43
CA LEU A 218 2.16 -8.68 -8.17
C LEU A 218 2.47 -10.19 -8.18
N PRO A 219 1.66 -11.08 -7.59
CA PRO A 219 1.94 -12.51 -7.65
C PRO A 219 2.06 -13.08 -9.06
N ASN A 220 1.19 -12.66 -9.99
CA ASN A 220 1.27 -13.06 -11.39
C ASN A 220 2.50 -12.43 -12.06
N HIS A 221 2.71 -11.12 -11.85
CA HIS A 221 3.84 -10.38 -12.43
C HIS A 221 5.20 -10.94 -11.99
N LEU A 222 5.32 -11.37 -10.73
CA LEU A 222 6.53 -11.95 -10.15
C LEU A 222 6.69 -13.46 -10.43
N GLY A 223 5.70 -14.09 -11.08
CA GLY A 223 5.72 -15.53 -11.38
C GLY A 223 5.59 -16.44 -10.16
N ILE A 224 4.96 -15.97 -9.08
CA ILE A 224 4.77 -16.70 -7.81
C ILE A 224 3.30 -17.08 -7.54
N ALA A 225 2.39 -16.71 -8.42
CA ALA A 225 1.00 -17.13 -8.31
C ALA A 225 0.86 -18.64 -8.55
N SER A 226 0.31 -19.35 -7.57
CA SER A 226 -0.06 -20.75 -7.69
C SER A 226 -1.47 -20.89 -8.26
N THR A 227 -1.68 -21.87 -9.12
CA THR A 227 -3.00 -22.28 -9.63
C THR A 227 -3.71 -23.26 -8.69
N HIS A 228 -3.07 -23.68 -7.59
CA HIS A 228 -3.65 -24.62 -6.64
C HIS A 228 -4.69 -23.91 -5.77
N GLU A 229 -5.90 -24.45 -5.74
CA GLU A 229 -6.95 -24.00 -4.83
C GLU A 229 -6.50 -24.18 -3.37
N VAL A 230 -6.66 -23.12 -2.59
CA VAL A 230 -6.34 -23.10 -1.17
C VAL A 230 -7.65 -23.11 -0.42
N VAL A 231 -7.93 -24.19 0.29
CA VAL A 231 -9.15 -24.31 1.08
C VAL A 231 -9.09 -23.31 2.24
N ASP A 232 -10.16 -22.53 2.41
CA ASP A 232 -10.30 -21.62 3.54
C ASP A 232 -10.18 -22.37 4.88
N PRO A 233 -9.55 -21.75 5.89
CA PRO A 233 -9.50 -22.34 7.22
C PRO A 233 -10.92 -22.53 7.76
N LYS A 234 -11.24 -23.74 8.22
CA LYS A 234 -12.51 -24.02 8.89
C LYS A 234 -12.40 -23.58 10.36
N PRO A 235 -13.12 -22.53 10.79
CA PRO A 235 -13.10 -22.13 12.19
C PRO A 235 -13.76 -23.20 13.07
N ASP A 236 -13.38 -23.25 14.35
CA ASP A 236 -14.04 -24.10 15.34
C ASP A 236 -15.48 -23.64 15.56
N SER A 237 -16.32 -24.54 16.07
CA SER A 237 -17.72 -24.36 16.41
C SER A 237 -18.00 -23.24 17.43
N ARG A 238 -17.01 -22.79 18.20
CA ARG A 238 -17.14 -21.72 19.20
C ARG A 238 -16.46 -20.46 18.70
N ALA A 239 -17.22 -19.37 18.55
CA ALA A 239 -16.73 -18.08 18.11
C ALA A 239 -17.13 -16.95 19.08
N LEU A 240 -16.30 -15.91 19.14
CA LEU A 240 -16.57 -14.64 19.83
C LEU A 240 -16.35 -13.51 18.82
N ILE A 241 -17.29 -12.56 18.73
CA ILE A 241 -17.17 -11.37 17.90
C ILE A 241 -16.92 -10.17 18.83
N LEU A 242 -15.85 -9.42 18.58
CA LEU A 242 -15.53 -8.17 19.28
C LEU A 242 -15.56 -7.01 18.27
N SER A 243 -16.56 -6.14 18.39
CA SER A 243 -16.70 -4.96 17.53
C SER A 243 -16.43 -3.68 18.33
N GLY A 244 -15.38 -2.94 17.93
CA GLY A 244 -14.98 -1.68 18.57
C GLY A 244 -14.94 -0.48 17.62
N SER A 245 -15.18 -0.69 16.33
CA SER A 245 -15.15 0.39 15.33
C SER A 245 -16.47 1.17 15.35
N CYS A 246 -16.37 2.50 15.25
CA CYS A 246 -17.52 3.40 15.21
C CYS A 246 -17.94 3.80 13.78
N SER A 247 -17.38 3.17 12.73
CA SER A 247 -17.70 3.50 11.35
C SER A 247 -19.16 3.19 10.99
N GLN A 248 -19.72 3.90 10.01
CA GLN A 248 -21.09 3.64 9.53
C GLN A 248 -21.30 2.19 9.09
N MET A 249 -20.31 1.59 8.43
CA MET A 249 -20.35 0.17 8.03
C MET A 249 -20.37 -0.77 9.24
N THR A 250 -19.57 -0.50 10.26
CA THR A 250 -19.53 -1.37 11.46
C THR A 250 -20.85 -1.31 12.23
N GLN A 251 -21.55 -0.17 12.22
CA GLN A 251 -22.86 -0.02 12.84
C GLN A 251 -23.98 -0.78 12.09
N GLN A 252 -23.78 -1.11 10.80
CA GLN A 252 -24.75 -1.83 9.97
C GLN A 252 -24.62 -3.37 10.05
N GLN A 253 -23.43 -3.88 10.39
CA GLN A 253 -23.11 -5.32 10.51
C GLN A 253 -23.78 -5.98 11.70
#